data_AF-A0A7T8V794-F1
#
_entry.id   AF-A0A7T8V794-F1
#
_cell.length_a   1.000
_cell.length_b   1.000
_cell.length_c   1.000
_cell.angle_alpha   90.00
_cell.angle_beta   90.00
_cell.angle_gamma   90.00
#
_symmetry.space_group_name_H-M   'P 1'
#
loop_
_entity.id
_entity.type
_entity.pdbx_description
1 polymer ?
#
loop_
_entity_poly.entity_id
_entity_poly.type
_entity_poly.pdbx_seq_one_letter_code
_entity_poly.pdbx_strand_id
1 'polypeptide(L)'
;MLFMSLSLSFISAYMFTMVSSPLGLGIIVIIFSFFISMSMSLLCVTSWFSLLLFMLFLSGMMIIFVYICSLASNENYFYSISVVY
;
A
#
# COMPACT_ATOMS: atom_id res chain seq x y z
N MET A 1 13.83 -0.28 20.70
CA MET A 1 13.62 -0.61 19.26
C MET A 1 12.15 -0.85 18.96
N LEU A 2 11.47 -1.74 19.68
CA LEU A 2 10.03 -2.00 19.49
C LEU A 2 9.13 -0.76 19.64
N PHE A 3 9.39 0.08 20.66
CA PHE A 3 8.64 1.33 20.83
C PHE A 3 8.81 2.30 19.65
N MET A 4 9.99 2.32 19.03
CA MET A 4 10.27 3.18 17.87
C MET A 4 9.58 2.66 16.60
N SER A 5 9.59 1.34 16.36
CA SER A 5 8.89 0.77 15.21
C SER A 5 7.37 0.91 15.32
N LEU A 6 6.82 0.80 16.53
CA LEU A 6 5.39 1.05 16.79
C LEU A 6 5.00 2.53 16.61
N SER A 7 5.82 3.48 17.06
CA SER A 7 5.50 4.90 16.83
C SER A 7 5.50 5.24 15.34
N LEU A 8 6.44 4.68 14.57
CA LEU A 8 6.51 4.81 13.11
C LEU A 8 5.32 4.14 12.40
N SER A 9 4.82 2.99 12.89
CA SER A 9 3.63 2.36 12.32
C SER A 9 2.37 3.19 12.57
N PHE A 10 2.22 3.82 13.73
CA PHE A 10 1.10 4.73 13.98
C PHE A 10 1.15 5.99 13.11
N ILE A 11 2.34 6.56 12.90
CA ILE A 11 2.51 7.72 12.01
C ILE A 11 2.12 7.37 10.57
N SER A 12 2.59 6.23 10.05
CA SER A 12 2.23 5.78 8.70
C SER A 12 0.74 5.45 8.55
N ALA A 13 0.11 4.87 9.57
CA ALA A 13 -1.35 4.66 9.58
C ALA A 13 -2.14 5.98 9.57
N TYR A 14 -1.64 7.03 10.24
CA TYR A 14 -2.26 8.36 10.18
C TYR A 14 -2.09 9.00 8.81
N MET A 15 -0.93 8.85 8.16
CA MET A 15 -0.71 9.36 6.81
C MET A 15 -1.61 8.66 5.77
N PHE A 16 -1.97 7.39 5.99
CA PHE A 16 -2.84 6.63 5.09
C PHE A 16 -4.22 7.29 4.90
N THR A 17 -4.78 7.90 5.94
CA THR A 17 -6.09 8.55 5.85
C THR A 17 -6.06 9.88 5.09
N MET A 18 -4.88 10.47 4.90
CA MET A 18 -4.70 11.79 4.27
C MET A 18 -4.47 11.71 2.76
N VAL A 19 -4.04 10.55 2.25
CA VAL A 19 -3.66 10.40 0.83
C VAL A 19 -4.83 9.88 0.01
N SER A 20 -5.20 10.64 -1.03
CA SER A 20 -6.28 10.28 -1.96
C SER A 20 -5.81 9.50 -3.19
N SER A 21 -4.53 9.62 -3.58
CA SER A 21 -4.03 8.94 -4.77
C SER A 21 -3.86 7.44 -4.49
N PRO A 22 -4.39 6.55 -5.36
CA PRO A 22 -4.29 5.10 -5.16
C PRO A 22 -2.83 4.62 -5.11
N LEU A 23 -1.95 5.29 -5.86
CA LEU A 23 -0.52 5.00 -5.91
C LEU A 23 0.17 5.39 -4.59
N GLY A 24 -0.18 6.55 -4.02
CA GLY A 24 0.35 7.00 -2.73
C GLY A 24 -0.13 6.13 -1.57
N LEU A 25 -1.39 5.69 -1.61
CA LEU A 25 -1.94 4.70 -0.67
C LEU A 25 -1.13 3.40 -0.67
N GLY A 26 -0.79 2.87 -1.85
CA GLY A 26 0.03 1.66 -1.98
C GLY A 26 1.42 1.81 -1.36
N ILE A 27 2.09 2.94 -1.59
CA ILE A 27 3.43 3.23 -1.03
C ILE A 27 3.36 3.31 0.51
N ILE A 28 2.35 3.95 1.06
CA ILE A 28 2.18 4.06 2.53
C ILE A 28 1.97 2.69 3.15
N VAL A 29 1.21 1.79 2.52
CA VAL A 29 0.99 0.43 3.04
C VAL A 29 2.28 -0.40 3.01
N ILE A 30 3.13 -0.24 1.99
CA ILE A 30 4.44 -0.91 1.95
C ILE A 30 5.30 -0.47 3.14
N ILE A 31 5.38 0.83 3.41
CA ILE A 31 6.13 1.40 4.54
C ILE A 31 5.56 0.91 5.89
N PHE A 32 4.23 0.93 6.03
CA PHE A 32 3.55 0.45 7.24
C PHE A 32 3.82 -1.04 7.50
N SER A 33 3.76 -1.88 6.45
CA SER A 33 4.01 -3.32 6.56
C SER A 33 5.47 -3.65 6.96
N PHE A 34 6.42 -2.82 6.54
CA PHE A 34 7.83 -2.96 6.95
C PHE A 34 8.03 -2.67 8.44
N PHE A 35 7.40 -1.62 8.98
CA PHE A 35 7.50 -1.31 10.42
C PHE A 35 6.78 -2.36 11.28
N ILE A 36 5.68 -2.93 10.78
CA ILE A 36 4.99 -4.04 11.46
C ILE A 36 5.81 -5.32 11.44
N SER A 37 6.42 -5.70 10.32
CA SER A 37 7.25 -6.92 10.28
C SER A 37 8.47 -6.80 11.19
N MET A 38 9.08 -5.60 11.29
CA MET A 38 10.15 -5.32 12.26
C MET A 38 9.69 -5.37 13.72
N SER A 39 8.47 -4.94 14.04
CA SER A 39 7.95 -5.07 15.41
C SER A 39 7.63 -6.53 15.75
N MET A 40 7.08 -7.30 14.81
CA MET A 40 6.79 -8.72 15.01
C MET A 40 8.04 -9.59 15.11
N SER A 41 9.11 -9.26 14.39
CA SER A 41 10.38 -9.99 14.50
C SER A 41 11.04 -9.83 15.88
N LEU A 42 10.77 -8.72 16.57
CA LEU A 42 11.25 -8.47 17.93
C LEU A 42 10.40 -9.18 19.00
N LEU A 43 9.14 -9.50 18.71
CA LEU A 43 8.21 -10.15 19.64
C LEU A 43 8.24 -11.68 19.56
N CYS A 44 8.41 -12.21 18.34
CA CYS A 44 8.39 -13.66 18.12
C CYS A 44 9.80 -14.25 18.25
N VAL A 45 9.90 -15.41 18.91
CA VAL A 45 11.16 -16.17 19.04
C VAL A 45 11.71 -16.62 17.68
N THR A 46 10.82 -16.89 16.73
CA THR A 46 11.17 -17.26 15.36
C THR A 46 10.69 -16.20 14.37
N SER A 47 11.58 -15.73 13.50
CA SER A 47 11.30 -14.71 12.47
C SER A 47 10.40 -15.18 11.32
N TRP A 48 10.03 -16.47 11.29
CA TRP A 48 9.20 -17.06 10.24
C TRP A 48 7.85 -16.38 10.12
N PHE A 49 7.22 -16.04 11.24
CA PHE A 49 5.93 -15.33 11.26
C PHE A 49 6.05 -13.90 10.74
N SER A 50 7.10 -13.16 11.12
CA SER A 50 7.35 -11.79 10.62
C SER A 50 7.63 -11.75 9.12
N LEU A 51 8.29 -12.78 8.58
CA LEU A 51 8.56 -12.91 7.14
C LEU A 51 7.29 -13.21 6.35
N LEU A 52 6.44 -14.11 6.84
CA LEU A 52 5.14 -14.41 6.20
C LEU A 52 4.25 -13.17 6.16
N LEU A 53 4.18 -12.42 7.26
CA LEU A 53 3.46 -11.14 7.32
C LEU A 53 3.95 -10.15 6.25
N PHE A 54 5.27 -9.98 6.13
CA PHE A 54 5.85 -9.08 5.14
C PHE A 54 5.52 -9.50 3.70
N MET A 55 5.66 -10.79 3.38
CA MET A 55 5.42 -11.31 2.02
C MET A 55 3.93 -11.28 1.61
N LEU A 56 3.01 -11.51 2.55
CA LEU A 56 1.56 -11.40 2.30
C LEU A 56 1.15 -9.97 1.94
N PHE A 57 1.65 -8.98 2.67
CA PHE A 57 1.31 -7.58 2.37
C PHE A 57 1.94 -7.09 1.07
N LEU A 58 3.18 -7.48 0.77
CA LEU A 58 3.85 -7.10 -0.48
C LEU A 58 3.16 -7.68 -1.72
N SER A 59 2.80 -8.97 -1.67
CA SER A 59 2.09 -9.63 -2.77
C SER A 59 0.68 -9.06 -2.98
N GLY A 60 -0.07 -8.82 -1.91
CA GLY A 60 -1.42 -8.27 -1.99
C GLY A 60 -1.46 -6.85 -2.58
N MET A 61 -0.54 -5.97 -2.17
CA MET A 61 -0.51 -4.58 -2.66
C MET A 61 -0.10 -4.49 -4.14
N MET A 62 0.77 -5.37 -4.61
CA MET A 62 1.15 -5.42 -6.03
C MET A 62 -0.04 -5.80 -6.93
N ILE A 63 -0.88 -6.75 -6.51
CA ILE A 63 -2.05 -7.19 -7.28
C ILE A 63 -3.09 -6.07 -7.40
N ILE A 64 -3.36 -5.38 -6.29
CA ILE A 64 -4.28 -4.23 -6.27
C ILE A 64 -3.74 -3.09 -7.15
N PHE A 65 -2.42 -2.85 -7.12
CA PHE A 65 -1.79 -1.82 -7.96
C PHE A 65 -1.97 -2.10 -9.46
N VAL A 66 -1.71 -3.33 -9.90
CA VAL A 66 -1.91 -3.74 -11.31
C VAL A 66 -3.38 -3.58 -11.70
N TYR A 67 -4.31 -3.95 -10.81
CA TYR A 67 -5.75 -3.79 -11.05
C TYR A 67 -6.14 -2.32 -11.30
N ILE A 68 -5.70 -1.40 -10.43
CA ILE A 68 -6.05 0.03 -10.55
C ILE A 68 -5.39 0.66 -11.78
N CYS A 69 -4.15 0.31 -12.11
CA CYS A 69 -3.50 0.78 -13.34
C CYS A 69 -4.22 0.30 -14.60
N SER A 70 -4.74 -0.92 -14.61
CA SER A 70 -5.51 -1.45 -15.77
C SER A 70 -6.86 -0.77 -15.96
N LEU A 71 -7.47 -0.25 -14.89
CA LEU A 71 -8.71 0.51 -14.96
C LEU A 71 -8.49 1.92 -15.53
N ALA A 72 -7.38 2.59 -15.20
CA ALA A 72 -7.07 3.92 -15.71
C ALA A 72 -6.86 3.95 -17.24
N SER A 73 -6.38 2.85 -17.83
CA SER A 73 -6.25 2.74 -19.29
C SER A 73 -7.56 2.50 -20.03
N ASN A 74 -8.66 2.22 -19.32
CA ASN A 74 -9.97 1.89 -19.89
C ASN A 74 -10.98 3.05 -19.80
N GLU A 75 -10.53 4.30 -19.75
CA GLU A 75 -11.42 5.42 -20.06
C GLU A 75 -11.82 5.32 -21.54
N ASN A 76 -13.06 4.90 -21.78
CA ASN A 76 -13.69 4.87 -23.09
C ASN A 76 -13.65 6.29 -23.67
N TYR A 77 -12.71 6.52 -24.58
CA TYR A 77 -12.50 7.79 -25.25
C TYR A 77 -13.70 8.07 -26.18
N PHE A 78 -14.81 8.54 -25.64
CA PHE A 78 -15.91 9.09 -26.43
C PHE A 78 -15.48 10.45 -26.93
N TYR A 79 -14.85 10.48 -28.11
CA TYR A 79 -14.60 11.70 -28.86
C TYR A 79 -15.97 12.30 -29.24
N SER A 80 -16.47 13.27 -28.47
CA SER A 80 -17.65 14.05 -28.87
C SER A 80 -17.22 15.01 -29.98
N ILE A 81 -17.28 14.55 -31.22
CA ILE A 81 -17.17 15.42 -32.40
C ILE A 81 -18.45 16.26 -32.45
N SER A 82 -18.47 17.41 -31.77
CA SER A 82 -19.47 18.43 -32.05
C SER A 82 -19.04 19.13 -33.34
N VAL A 83 -19.43 18.55 -34.49
CA VAL A 83 -19.42 19.27 -35.76
C VAL A 83 -20.48 20.37 -35.62
N VAL A 84 -20.02 21.58 -35.29
CA VAL A 84 -20.82 22.79 -35.39
C VAL A 84 -20.92 23.11 -36.87
N TYR A 85 -22.10 22.86 -37.44
CA TYR A 85 -22.54 23.50 -38.69
C TYR A 85 -23.11 24.88 -38.38
#